data_AF-A0A0F9MGH5-F1
#
_entry.id   AF-A0A0F9MGH5-F1
#
_cell.length_a   1.000
_cell.length_b   1.000
_cell.length_c   1.000
_cell.angle_alpha   90.00
_cell.angle_beta   90.00
_cell.angle_gamma   90.00
#
_symmetry.space_group_name_H-M   'P 1'
#
loop_
_entity.id
_entity.type
_entity.pdbx_description
1 polymer ?
#
loop_
_entity_poly.entity_id
_entity_poly.type
_entity_poly.pdbx_seq_one_letter_code
_entity_poly.pdbx_strand_id
1 'polypeptide(L)'
;MSVRIEHNFDIKSKQIQKYAKSLDREVLIAAMHKSLSEVATISTGDYMDLGSAEDAPVVSILSRRSGRLSFSIAGSEFKGKKESIRKVTATSGKIEGQIGSKVPYAQIQEKGGTTHPKVTAKSRGFFWHKFYETGDDKWKGMALTSKTQFDINIPARPYLRPAAKDAMPEIHRIFDEFIHESWNRTNI
;
A
#
# COMPACT_ATOMS: atom_id res chain seq x y z
N MET A 1 -3.18 -63.82 -3.27
CA MET A 1 -2.50 -63.16 -2.13
C MET A 1 -3.03 -61.73 -2.08
N SER A 2 -3.87 -61.38 -1.10
CA SER A 2 -4.42 -60.02 -0.97
C SER A 2 -3.85 -59.35 0.26
N VAL A 3 -3.38 -58.11 0.10
CA VAL A 3 -2.90 -57.26 1.19
C VAL A 3 -4.06 -56.36 1.60
N ARG A 4 -4.50 -56.47 2.85
CA ARG A 4 -5.54 -55.60 3.41
C ARG A 4 -4.84 -54.39 4.03
N ILE A 5 -5.01 -53.22 3.42
CA ILE A 5 -4.53 -51.95 3.98
C ILE A 5 -5.69 -51.35 4.78
N GLU A 6 -5.59 -51.38 6.10
CA GLU A 6 -6.53 -50.69 6.98
C GLU A 6 -6.01 -49.27 7.25
N HIS A 7 -6.82 -48.26 6.93
CA HIS A 7 -6.54 -46.85 7.26
C HIS A 7 -7.49 -46.41 8.37
N ASN A 8 -6.93 -45.90 9.48
CA ASN A 8 -7.72 -45.40 10.59
C ASN A 8 -8.19 -43.96 10.31
N PHE A 9 -9.35 -43.84 9.68
CA PHE A 9 -9.94 -42.57 9.29
C PHE A 9 -10.37 -41.71 10.50
N ASP A 10 -10.59 -42.29 11.68
CA ASP A 10 -11.03 -41.55 12.86
C ASP A 10 -9.94 -40.67 13.47
N ILE A 11 -8.70 -41.15 13.46
CA ILE A 11 -7.55 -40.34 13.91
C ILE A 11 -7.36 -39.16 12.95
N LYS A 12 -7.48 -39.43 11.64
CA LYS A 12 -7.33 -38.41 10.60
C LYS A 12 -8.48 -37.39 10.62
N SER A 13 -9.71 -37.83 10.84
CA SER A 13 -10.88 -36.94 10.95
C SER A 13 -10.78 -36.04 12.19
N LYS A 14 -10.33 -36.57 13.33
CA LYS A 14 -10.05 -35.78 14.53
C LYS A 14 -8.95 -34.76 14.30
N GLN A 15 -7.87 -35.13 13.62
CA GLN A 15 -6.82 -34.18 13.23
C GLN A 15 -7.37 -33.09 12.29
N ILE A 16 -8.14 -33.45 11.27
CA ILE A 16 -8.77 -32.49 10.34
C ILE A 16 -9.69 -31.52 11.09
N GLN A 17 -10.56 -32.01 11.98
CA GLN A 17 -11.42 -31.15 12.81
C GLN A 17 -10.61 -30.24 13.74
N LYS A 18 -9.47 -30.72 14.23
CA LYS A 18 -8.55 -29.97 15.09
C LYS A 18 -7.81 -28.87 14.31
N TYR A 19 -7.33 -29.16 13.10
CA TYR A 19 -6.73 -28.16 12.21
C TYR A 19 -7.75 -27.16 11.66
N ALA A 20 -9.01 -27.59 11.49
CA ALA A 20 -10.11 -26.70 11.12
C ALA A 20 -10.38 -25.62 12.19
N LYS A 21 -10.19 -25.93 13.48
CA LYS A 21 -10.27 -24.94 14.56
C LYS A 21 -9.12 -23.94 14.57
N SER A 22 -7.89 -24.35 14.22
CA SER A 22 -6.76 -23.43 14.09
C SER A 22 -6.84 -22.53 12.85
N LEU A 23 -7.63 -22.94 11.85
CA LEU A 23 -7.99 -22.14 10.67
C LEU A 23 -9.22 -21.26 10.93
N ASP A 24 -9.44 -20.88 12.19
CA ASP A 24 -10.55 -20.02 12.55
C ASP A 24 -10.50 -18.69 11.79
N ARG A 25 -11.68 -18.20 11.42
CA ARG A 25 -11.86 -17.00 10.61
C ARG A 25 -11.23 -15.77 11.28
N GLU A 26 -11.31 -15.65 12.60
CA GLU A 26 -10.77 -14.50 13.32
C GLU A 26 -9.24 -14.48 13.29
N VAL A 27 -8.62 -15.66 13.45
CA VAL A 27 -7.15 -15.83 13.38
C VAL A 27 -6.64 -15.42 12.00
N LEU A 28 -7.29 -15.90 10.94
CA LEU A 28 -6.90 -15.55 9.57
C LEU A 28 -7.12 -14.07 9.28
N ILE A 29 -8.21 -13.47 9.76
CA ILE A 29 -8.46 -12.03 9.63
C ILE A 29 -7.37 -11.22 10.35
N ALA A 30 -7.00 -11.60 11.57
CA ALA A 30 -5.96 -10.94 12.34
C ALA A 30 -4.59 -11.04 11.65
N ALA A 31 -4.22 -12.24 11.18
CA ALA A 31 -3.01 -12.46 10.39
C ALA A 31 -2.99 -11.56 9.15
N MET A 32 -4.10 -11.50 8.40
CA MET A 32 -4.20 -10.63 7.22
C MET A 32 -4.07 -9.15 7.57
N HIS A 33 -4.64 -8.67 8.67
CA HIS A 33 -4.46 -7.28 9.11
C HIS A 33 -2.98 -6.96 9.43
N LYS A 34 -2.26 -7.92 10.03
CA LYS A 34 -0.83 -7.80 10.28
C LYS A 34 -0.04 -7.80 8.97
N SER A 35 -0.36 -8.70 8.04
CA SER A 35 0.21 -8.74 6.68
C SER A 35 0.02 -7.43 5.92
N LEU A 36 -1.18 -6.85 5.93
CA LEU A 36 -1.44 -5.54 5.29
C LEU A 36 -0.64 -4.40 5.95
N SER A 37 -0.34 -4.53 7.24
CA SER A 37 0.50 -3.55 7.94
C SER A 37 1.96 -3.69 7.53
N GLU A 38 2.43 -4.91 7.33
CA GLU A 38 3.78 -5.18 6.82
C GLU A 38 4.01 -4.62 5.42
N VAL A 39 3.05 -4.86 4.51
CA VAL A 39 3.08 -4.26 3.17
C VAL A 39 3.19 -2.74 3.24
N ALA A 40 2.50 -2.10 4.19
CA ALA A 40 2.60 -0.66 4.37
C ALA A 40 3.94 -0.20 4.93
N THR A 41 4.54 -0.96 5.85
CA THR A 41 5.88 -0.69 6.38
C THR A 41 6.90 -0.71 5.25
N ILE A 42 6.98 -1.81 4.50
CA ILE A 42 7.91 -1.95 3.37
C ILE A 42 7.66 -0.87 2.32
N SER A 43 6.39 -0.63 1.98
CA SER A 43 6.03 0.40 1.00
C SER A 43 6.48 1.81 1.41
N THR A 44 6.34 2.17 2.68
CA THR A 44 6.69 3.51 3.17
C THR A 44 8.15 3.66 3.59
N GLY A 45 8.86 2.56 3.84
CA GLY A 45 10.28 2.53 4.19
C GLY A 45 11.19 2.41 2.97
N ASP A 46 10.98 1.38 2.16
CA ASP A 46 11.92 0.99 1.10
C ASP A 46 11.61 1.66 -0.24
N TYR A 47 10.34 1.99 -0.47
CA TYR A 47 9.85 2.53 -1.74
C TYR A 47 9.47 4.01 -1.70
N MET A 48 9.59 4.65 -0.53
CA MET A 48 9.37 6.07 -0.36
C MET A 48 10.60 6.73 0.28
N ASP A 49 11.28 7.57 -0.48
CA ASP A 49 12.44 8.31 0.00
C ASP A 49 12.00 9.50 0.86
N LEU A 50 12.57 9.62 2.06
CA LEU A 50 12.33 10.76 2.93
C LEU A 50 13.03 12.03 2.42
N GLY A 51 14.08 11.89 1.60
CA GLY A 51 14.80 12.93 0.87
C GLY A 51 15.19 14.16 1.68
N SER A 52 16.50 14.44 1.81
CA SER A 52 16.94 15.75 2.29
C SER A 52 16.41 16.87 1.38
N ALA A 53 16.34 18.11 1.86
CA ALA A 53 15.99 19.24 0.99
C ALA A 53 17.01 19.43 -0.15
N GLU A 54 18.23 18.93 0.06
CA GLU A 54 19.39 19.12 -0.81
C GLU A 54 19.60 18.00 -1.83
N ASP A 55 18.99 16.83 -1.63
CA ASP A 55 19.19 15.68 -2.52
C ASP A 55 18.39 15.84 -3.83
N ALA A 56 19.06 15.54 -4.94
CA ALA A 56 18.41 15.50 -6.24
C ALA A 56 17.34 14.39 -6.26
N PRO A 57 16.13 14.67 -6.77
CA PRO A 57 15.06 13.67 -6.78
C PRO A 57 15.41 12.51 -7.71
N VAL A 58 15.57 11.32 -7.14
CA VAL A 58 15.72 10.09 -7.93
C VAL A 58 14.41 9.80 -8.65
N VAL A 59 14.46 9.58 -9.97
CA VAL A 59 13.27 9.51 -10.84
C VAL A 59 12.41 8.26 -10.57
N SER A 60 13.02 7.16 -10.11
CA SER A 60 12.38 5.86 -9.92
C SER A 60 11.70 5.66 -8.55
N ILE A 61 12.09 6.42 -7.53
CA ILE A 61 11.58 6.26 -6.15
C ILE A 61 10.62 7.40 -5.80
N LEU A 62 9.62 7.14 -4.95
CA LEU A 62 8.65 8.16 -4.60
C LEU A 62 9.20 9.05 -3.48
N SER A 63 9.31 10.36 -3.71
CA SER A 63 9.73 11.28 -2.64
C SER A 63 8.57 11.59 -1.68
N ARG A 64 8.82 11.43 -0.39
CA ARG A 64 7.89 11.67 0.71
C ARG A 64 8.11 13.07 1.28
N ARG A 65 7.67 14.10 0.55
CA ARG A 65 7.66 15.48 1.06
C ARG A 65 6.49 15.77 2.02
N SER A 66 5.38 15.05 1.85
CA SER A 66 4.20 15.15 2.74
C SER A 66 3.75 13.77 3.20
N GLY A 67 3.28 13.68 4.44
CA GLY A 67 2.85 12.40 5.02
C GLY A 67 1.53 11.86 4.47
N ARG A 68 0.75 12.62 3.71
CA ARG A 68 -0.65 12.26 3.36
C ARG A 68 -0.77 10.89 2.70
N LEU A 69 0.07 10.61 1.72
CA LEU A 69 0.05 9.32 1.02
C LEU A 69 0.55 8.18 1.92
N SER A 70 1.67 8.37 2.62
CA SER A 70 2.20 7.34 3.53
C SER A 70 1.24 7.03 4.68
N PHE A 71 0.61 8.04 5.28
CA PHE A 71 -0.46 7.83 6.28
C PHE A 71 -1.64 7.06 5.69
N SER A 72 -2.05 7.35 4.46
CA SER A 72 -3.14 6.61 3.81
C SER A 72 -2.81 5.13 3.57
N ILE A 73 -1.55 4.78 3.26
CA ILE A 73 -1.13 3.39 3.10
C ILE A 73 -0.99 2.70 4.46
N ALA A 74 -0.43 3.39 5.46
CA ALA A 74 -0.31 2.92 6.83
C ALA A 74 -1.67 2.67 7.51
N GLY A 75 -2.77 3.22 6.98
CA GLY A 75 -4.10 3.09 7.57
C GLY A 75 -4.47 4.24 8.51
N SER A 76 -3.53 5.15 8.77
CA SER A 76 -3.67 6.31 9.64
C SER A 76 -4.45 7.46 8.99
N GLU A 77 -4.89 8.39 9.82
CA GLU A 77 -5.57 9.59 9.37
C GLU A 77 -4.58 10.72 9.06
N PHE A 78 -4.88 11.51 8.03
CA PHE A 78 -4.17 12.75 7.75
C PHE A 78 -5.12 13.93 7.92
N LYS A 79 -4.85 14.80 8.89
CA LYS A 79 -5.71 15.95 9.23
C LYS A 79 -7.19 15.54 9.43
N GLY A 80 -7.43 14.47 10.19
CA GLY A 80 -8.77 13.95 10.49
C GLY A 80 -9.49 13.27 9.32
N LYS A 81 -8.80 13.04 8.19
CA LYS A 81 -9.35 12.32 7.04
C LYS A 81 -8.73 10.95 6.92
N LYS A 82 -9.58 9.92 6.92
CA LYS A 82 -9.19 8.54 6.64
C LYS A 82 -9.26 8.25 5.14
N GLU A 83 -8.10 8.30 4.49
CA GLU A 83 -7.97 8.06 3.04
C GLU A 83 -7.40 6.67 2.72
N SER A 84 -7.30 5.80 3.72
CA SER A 84 -6.85 4.43 3.56
C SER A 84 -7.92 3.54 2.94
N ILE A 85 -7.50 2.67 2.02
CA ILE A 85 -8.28 1.54 1.54
C ILE A 85 -7.68 0.32 2.21
N ARG A 86 -8.33 -0.20 3.25
CA ARG A 86 -7.96 -1.46 3.90
C ARG A 86 -9.22 -2.29 4.08
N LYS A 87 -9.28 -3.43 3.41
CA LYS A 87 -10.41 -4.36 3.50
C LYS A 87 -9.88 -5.77 3.62
N VAL A 88 -10.38 -6.51 4.60
CA VAL A 88 -10.12 -7.94 4.74
C VAL A 88 -11.46 -8.65 4.56
N THR A 89 -11.50 -9.59 3.62
CA THR A 89 -12.69 -10.41 3.36
C THR A 89 -12.30 -11.87 3.51
N ALA A 90 -12.98 -12.57 4.41
CA ALA A 90 -12.82 -14.01 4.60
C ALA A 90 -14.12 -14.71 4.17
N THR A 91 -14.02 -15.51 3.11
CA THR A 91 -15.07 -16.36 2.54
C THR A 91 -14.67 -17.82 2.77
N SER A 92 -15.61 -18.76 2.65
CA SER A 92 -15.36 -20.20 2.80
C SER A 92 -14.15 -20.65 1.95
N GLY A 93 -13.02 -20.94 2.62
CA GLY A 93 -11.78 -21.41 2.01
C GLY A 93 -10.87 -20.34 1.39
N LYS A 94 -11.17 -19.04 1.50
CA LYS A 94 -10.34 -17.98 0.94
C LYS A 94 -10.32 -16.72 1.80
N ILE A 95 -9.12 -16.18 2.04
CA ILE A 95 -8.94 -14.86 2.62
C ILE A 95 -8.33 -13.90 1.60
N GLU A 96 -8.91 -12.71 1.50
CA GLU A 96 -8.46 -11.65 0.62
C GLU A 96 -8.22 -10.36 1.41
N GLY A 97 -7.01 -9.81 1.27
CA GLY A 97 -6.64 -8.50 1.78
C GLY A 97 -6.54 -7.49 0.64
N GLN A 98 -7.17 -6.34 0.79
CA GLN A 98 -7.03 -5.20 -0.10
C GLN A 98 -6.37 -4.04 0.65
N ILE A 99 -5.30 -3.51 0.08
CA ILE A 99 -4.61 -2.30 0.53
C ILE A 99 -4.53 -1.28 -0.62
N GLY A 100 -4.67 -0.01 -0.29
CA GLY A 100 -4.56 1.08 -1.24
C GLY A 100 -4.84 2.45 -0.62
N SER A 101 -4.95 3.46 -1.48
CA SER A 101 -5.16 4.85 -1.08
C SER A 101 -6.27 5.50 -1.91
N LYS A 102 -7.09 6.33 -1.27
CA LYS A 102 -8.08 7.21 -1.91
C LYS A 102 -7.48 8.54 -2.37
N VAL A 103 -6.19 8.77 -2.11
CA VAL A 103 -5.52 10.01 -2.47
C VAL A 103 -5.50 10.17 -4.00
N PRO A 104 -5.94 11.32 -4.57
CA PRO A 104 -6.14 11.44 -6.02
C PRO A 104 -4.90 11.15 -6.87
N TYR A 105 -3.71 11.48 -6.37
CA TYR A 105 -2.45 11.27 -7.09
C TYR A 105 -1.82 9.88 -6.85
N ALA A 106 -2.35 9.07 -5.92
CA ALA A 106 -1.74 7.78 -5.55
C ALA A 106 -1.58 6.83 -6.74
N GLN A 107 -2.59 6.78 -7.62
CA GLN A 107 -2.57 5.90 -8.79
C GLN A 107 -1.58 6.35 -9.86
N ILE A 108 -1.52 7.66 -10.12
CA ILE A 108 -0.60 8.22 -11.11
C ILE A 108 0.84 8.07 -10.64
N GLN A 109 1.12 8.16 -9.34
CA GLN A 109 2.44 7.85 -8.81
C GLN A 109 2.80 6.38 -9.02
N GLU A 110 1.88 5.44 -8.74
CA GLU A 110 2.16 4.01 -8.88
C GLU A 110 2.37 3.56 -10.33
N LYS A 111 1.54 4.05 -11.26
CA LYS A 111 1.50 3.56 -12.66
C LYS A 111 2.14 4.51 -13.67
N GLY A 112 2.46 5.73 -13.26
CA GLY A 112 2.74 6.82 -14.17
C GLY A 112 1.48 7.30 -14.90
N GLY A 113 1.63 8.37 -15.68
CA GLY A 113 0.59 8.86 -16.55
C GLY A 113 0.68 10.34 -16.83
N THR A 114 -0.18 10.80 -17.73
CA THR A 114 -0.28 12.21 -18.08
C THR A 114 -1.36 12.89 -17.25
N THR A 115 -1.04 14.06 -16.69
CA THR A 115 -2.01 14.92 -16.04
C THR A 115 -2.20 16.20 -16.82
N HIS A 116 -3.41 16.73 -16.69
CA HIS A 116 -3.94 17.79 -17.52
C HIS A 116 -4.44 18.96 -16.64
N PRO A 117 -3.61 19.54 -15.74
CA PRO A 117 -4.08 20.60 -14.86
C PRO A 117 -4.40 21.87 -15.66
N LYS A 118 -5.60 22.42 -15.40
CA LYS A 118 -6.04 23.68 -15.99
C LYS A 118 -5.30 24.87 -15.37
N VAL A 119 -4.90 25.81 -16.22
CA VAL A 119 -4.32 27.09 -15.80
C VAL A 119 -5.45 27.96 -15.26
N THR A 120 -5.42 28.25 -13.96
CA THR A 120 -6.41 29.07 -13.27
C THR A 120 -5.85 30.46 -12.95
N ALA A 121 -6.73 31.42 -12.66
CA ALA A 121 -6.28 32.73 -12.18
C ALA A 121 -5.43 32.61 -10.89
N LYS A 122 -5.78 31.67 -10.00
CA LYS A 122 -5.02 31.39 -8.78
C LYS A 122 -3.62 30.85 -9.08
N SER A 123 -3.48 29.92 -10.05
CA SER A 123 -2.14 29.43 -10.43
C SER A 123 -1.30 30.53 -11.07
N ARG A 124 -1.90 31.43 -11.88
CA ARG A 124 -1.19 32.60 -12.42
C ARG A 124 -0.70 33.55 -11.32
N GLY A 125 -1.54 33.81 -10.31
CA GLY A 125 -1.14 34.58 -9.13
C GLY A 125 0.03 33.95 -8.38
N PHE A 126 0.02 32.62 -8.22
CA PHE A 126 1.15 31.89 -7.64
C PHE A 126 2.43 32.03 -8.48
N PHE A 127 2.33 31.92 -9.80
CA PHE A 127 3.48 32.10 -10.69
C PHE A 127 4.07 33.52 -10.57
N TRP A 128 3.23 34.55 -10.52
CA TRP A 128 3.71 35.92 -10.25
C TRP A 128 4.40 36.04 -8.89
N HIS A 129 3.80 35.47 -7.83
CA HIS A 129 4.43 35.46 -6.51
C HIS A 129 5.82 34.82 -6.55
N LYS A 130 5.97 33.63 -7.17
CA LYS A 130 7.28 32.97 -7.30
C LYS A 130 8.27 33.78 -8.14
N PHE A 131 7.81 34.49 -9.17
CA PHE A 131 8.67 35.39 -9.94
C PHE A 131 9.21 36.53 -9.07
N TYR A 132 8.37 37.21 -8.30
CA TYR A 132 8.82 38.28 -7.41
C TYR A 132 9.72 37.78 -6.27
N GLU A 133 9.50 36.55 -5.80
CA GLU A 133 10.31 35.93 -4.75
C GLU A 133 11.69 35.48 -5.25
N THR A 134 11.77 34.92 -6.47
CA THR A 134 12.99 34.25 -6.97
C THR A 134 13.72 35.00 -8.08
N GLY A 135 13.06 35.95 -8.75
CA GLY A 135 13.57 36.64 -9.94
C GLY A 135 13.66 35.76 -11.20
N ASP A 136 13.27 34.48 -11.13
CA ASP A 136 13.45 33.52 -12.21
C ASP A 136 12.35 33.66 -13.28
N ASP A 137 12.76 34.07 -14.50
CA ASP A 137 11.89 34.34 -15.65
C ASP A 137 11.00 33.15 -16.05
N LYS A 138 11.31 31.91 -15.66
CA LYS A 138 10.43 30.77 -15.92
C LYS A 138 9.04 30.98 -15.30
N TRP A 139 8.97 31.60 -14.13
CA TRP A 139 7.72 31.88 -13.43
C TRP A 139 6.91 32.96 -14.13
N LYS A 140 7.57 33.99 -14.64
CA LYS A 140 6.95 35.02 -15.47
C LYS A 140 6.37 34.43 -16.76
N GLY A 141 7.11 33.56 -17.43
CA GLY A 141 6.64 32.85 -18.62
C GLY A 141 5.40 31.97 -18.34
N MET A 142 5.38 31.27 -17.21
CA MET A 142 4.21 30.49 -16.77
C MET A 142 3.01 31.37 -16.43
N ALA A 143 3.22 32.53 -15.82
CA ALA A 143 2.14 33.46 -15.48
C ALA A 143 1.47 34.07 -16.72
N LEU A 144 2.28 34.39 -17.74
CA LEU A 144 1.86 35.00 -19.00
C LEU A 144 1.44 33.98 -20.07
N THR A 145 1.43 32.69 -19.75
CA THR A 145 1.11 31.66 -20.74
C THR A 145 -0.31 31.84 -21.30
N SER A 146 -0.43 31.75 -22.62
CA SER A 146 -1.71 31.70 -23.32
C SER A 146 -2.39 30.33 -23.20
N LYS A 147 -1.66 29.31 -22.73
CA LYS A 147 -2.19 27.95 -22.53
C LYS A 147 -3.27 27.96 -21.44
N THR A 148 -4.36 27.24 -21.70
CA THR A 148 -5.45 27.02 -20.74
C THR A 148 -5.22 25.77 -19.88
N GLN A 149 -4.27 24.91 -20.27
CA GLN A 149 -3.95 23.66 -19.61
C GLN A 149 -2.48 23.30 -19.82
N PHE A 150 -1.90 22.58 -18.86
CA PHE A 150 -0.59 21.95 -19.03
C PHE A 150 -0.74 20.45 -19.25
N ASP A 151 0.15 19.89 -20.05
CA ASP A 151 0.28 18.44 -20.23
C ASP A 151 1.55 18.01 -19.53
N ILE A 152 1.40 17.27 -18.43
CA ILE A 152 2.51 16.87 -17.57
C ILE A 152 2.58 15.35 -17.58
N ASN A 153 3.66 14.82 -18.16
CA ASN A 153 3.97 13.40 -18.08
C ASN A 153 4.66 13.08 -16.76
N ILE A 154 4.03 12.26 -15.92
CA ILE A 154 4.56 11.81 -14.64
C ILE A 154 5.07 10.37 -14.82
N PRO A 155 6.36 10.10 -14.57
CA PRO A 155 6.90 8.75 -14.66
C PRO A 155 6.35 7.86 -13.54
N ALA A 156 6.26 6.56 -13.80
CA ALA A 156 5.85 5.58 -12.80
C ALA A 156 6.89 5.45 -11.68
N ARG A 157 6.42 5.52 -10.43
CA ARG A 157 7.18 5.34 -9.20
C ARG A 157 6.45 4.29 -8.35
N PRO A 158 6.54 3.00 -8.72
CA PRO A 158 5.79 1.94 -8.07
C PRO A 158 6.27 1.78 -6.62
N TYR A 159 5.34 1.87 -5.67
CA TYR A 159 5.61 1.81 -4.24
C TYR A 159 4.77 0.77 -3.52
N LEU A 160 3.60 0.41 -4.05
CA LEU A 160 2.69 -0.51 -3.38
C LEU A 160 2.77 -1.93 -3.96
N ARG A 161 2.77 -2.09 -5.28
CA ARG A 161 2.89 -3.41 -5.93
C ARG A 161 4.22 -4.11 -5.63
N PRO A 162 5.40 -3.45 -5.74
CA PRO A 162 6.65 -4.11 -5.42
C PRO A 162 6.76 -4.42 -3.92
N ALA A 163 6.31 -3.52 -3.04
CA ALA A 163 6.23 -3.79 -1.60
C ALA A 163 5.35 -5.00 -1.26
N ALA A 164 4.20 -5.16 -1.92
CA ALA A 164 3.34 -6.33 -1.72
C ALA A 164 4.00 -7.63 -2.16
N LYS A 165 4.85 -7.59 -3.19
CA LYS A 165 5.63 -8.75 -3.64
C LYS A 165 6.73 -9.09 -2.64
N ASP A 166 7.45 -8.08 -2.15
CA ASP A 166 8.57 -8.26 -1.23
C ASP A 166 8.12 -8.65 0.18
N ALA A 167 6.90 -8.26 0.57
CA ALA A 167 6.28 -8.68 1.82
C ALA A 167 5.92 -10.17 1.84
N MET A 168 5.83 -10.86 0.69
CA MET A 168 5.24 -12.21 0.61
C MET A 168 5.89 -13.25 1.54
N PRO A 169 7.24 -13.31 1.68
CA PRO A 169 7.88 -14.23 2.63
C PRO A 169 7.46 -13.95 4.08
N GLU A 170 7.39 -12.68 4.46
CA GLU A 170 7.00 -12.25 5.80
C GLU A 170 5.50 -12.47 6.04
N ILE A 171 4.66 -12.30 5.01
CA ILE A 171 3.25 -12.65 5.06
C ILE A 171 3.07 -14.14 5.38
N HIS A 172 3.77 -15.04 4.67
CA HIS A 172 3.71 -16.47 4.99
C HIS A 172 4.13 -16.74 6.43
N ARG A 173 5.22 -16.12 6.89
CA ARG A 173 5.70 -16.25 8.27
C ARG A 173 4.63 -15.82 9.29
N ILE A 174 3.98 -14.67 9.06
CA ILE A 174 2.89 -14.17 9.92
C ILE A 174 1.74 -15.17 9.97
N PHE A 175 1.32 -15.71 8.82
CA PHE A 175 0.24 -16.70 8.80
C PHE A 175 0.61 -17.98 9.56
N ASP A 176 1.82 -18.50 9.36
CA ASP A 176 2.30 -19.69 10.06
C ASP A 176 2.36 -19.47 11.58
N GLU A 177 2.85 -18.31 12.01
CA GLU A 177 2.92 -17.91 13.42
C GLU A 177 1.52 -17.87 14.06
N PHE A 178 0.57 -17.19 13.41
CA PHE A 178 -0.81 -17.09 13.90
C PHE A 178 -1.52 -18.46 13.96
N ILE A 179 -1.33 -19.31 12.95
CA ILE A 179 -1.88 -20.67 12.93
C ILE A 179 -1.26 -21.51 14.06
N HIS A 180 0.05 -21.41 14.25
CA HIS A 180 0.76 -22.16 15.28
C HIS A 180 0.36 -21.72 16.69
N GLU A 181 0.23 -20.41 16.94
CA GLU A 181 -0.27 -19.89 18.21
C GLU A 181 -1.71 -20.34 18.49
N SER A 182 -2.59 -20.26 17.49
CA SER A 182 -3.97 -20.72 17.60
C SER A 182 -4.05 -22.21 17.93
N TRP A 183 -3.20 -23.01 17.27
CA TRP A 183 -3.07 -24.42 17.56
C TRP A 183 -2.65 -24.69 19.01
N ASN A 184 -1.64 -23.98 19.51
CA ASN A 184 -1.18 -24.15 20.89
C ASN A 184 -2.26 -23.75 21.91
N ARG A 185 -3.02 -22.68 21.66
CA ARG A 185 -4.12 -22.25 22.53
C ARG A 185 -5.27 -23.23 22.61
N THR A 186 -5.54 -23.97 21.53
CA THR A 186 -6.66 -24.93 21.46
C THR A 186 -6.30 -26.29 22.10
N ASN A 187 -5.02 -26.53 22.38
CA ASN A 187 -4.47 -27.83 22.80
C ASN A 187 -3.90 -27.86 24.22
N ILE A 188 -4.09 -26.78 24.97
CA ILE A 188 -3.88 -26.69 26.42
C ILE A 188 -5.26 -26.77 27.07
#